data_AF-A0A662I0C3-F1
#
_entry.id   AF-A0A662I0C3-F1
#
_cell.length_a   1.000
_cell.length_b   1.000
_cell.length_c   1.000
_cell.angle_alpha   90.00
_cell.angle_beta   90.00
_cell.angle_gamma   90.00
#
_symmetry.space_group_name_H-M   'P 1'
#
loop_
_entity.id
_entity.type
_entity.pdbx_description
1 polymer ?
#
loop_
_entity_poly.entity_id
_entity_poly.type
_entity_poly.pdbx_seq_one_letter_code
_entity_poly.pdbx_strand_id
1 'polypeptide(L)' 'KRGTEGFGFDPIFIPRGESRTFAEMSLEEKNRYSHRARAVKKMLDFLLEFKF' A
#
# COMPACT_ATOMS: atom_id res chain seq x y z
N LYS A 1 -15.04 -11.46 3.21
CA LYS A 1 -14.59 -10.37 2.32
C LYS A 1 -15.31 -9.08 2.71
N ARG A 2 -14.64 -7.93 2.75
CA ARG A 2 -15.21 -6.61 3.06
C ARG A 2 -14.61 -5.55 2.15
N GLY A 3 -15.33 -4.45 1.88
CA GLY A 3 -14.88 -3.37 1.01
C GLY A 3 -15.01 -3.66 -0.50
N THR A 4 -14.95 -2.59 -1.29
CA THR A 4 -15.12 -2.61 -2.76
C THR A 4 -13.95 -1.99 -3.51
N GLU A 5 -13.04 -1.31 -2.82
CA GLU A 5 -11.89 -0.66 -3.41
C GLU A 5 -10.76 -1.65 -3.75
N GLY A 6 -9.88 -1.25 -4.66
CA GLY A 6 -8.69 -2.03 -4.99
C GLY A 6 -8.98 -3.28 -5.81
N PHE A 7 -8.21 -4.35 -5.59
CA PHE A 7 -8.23 -5.56 -6.42
C PHE A 7 -7.66 -6.80 -5.70
N GLY A 8 -7.89 -7.98 -6.28
CA GLY A 8 -7.29 -9.23 -5.81
C GLY A 8 -7.67 -9.57 -4.37
N PHE A 9 -6.68 -9.69 -3.49
CA PHE A 9 -6.86 -10.06 -2.08
C PHE A 9 -7.19 -8.89 -1.15
N ASP A 10 -7.30 -7.68 -1.69
CA ASP A 10 -7.61 -6.49 -0.89
C ASP A 10 -8.85 -6.65 0.03
N PRO A 11 -9.94 -7.34 -0.38
CA PRO A 11 -11.11 -7.53 0.47
C PRO A 11 -10.95 -8.47 1.68
N ILE A 12 -9.78 -9.08 1.86
CA ILE A 12 -9.50 -9.99 2.98
C ILE A 12 -8.19 -9.66 3.71
N PHE A 13 -7.35 -8.80 3.13
CA PHE A 13 -6.07 -8.43 3.73
C PHE A 13 -6.24 -7.24 4.67
N ILE A 14 -5.89 -7.42 5.95
CA ILE A 14 -5.88 -6.38 6.97
C ILE A 14 -4.40 -6.07 7.28
N PRO A 15 -3.92 -4.83 7.03
CA PRO A 15 -2.55 -4.49 7.37
C PRO A 15 -2.36 -4.43 8.90
N ARG A 16 -1.13 -4.67 9.35
CA ARG A 16 -0.80 -4.64 10.77
C ARG A 16 -1.11 -3.27 11.38
N GLY A 17 -1.86 -3.26 12.48
CA GLY A 17 -2.22 -2.04 13.21
C GLY A 17 -3.55 -1.41 12.77
N GLU A 18 -4.27 -2.05 11.85
CA GLU A 18 -5.59 -1.60 11.36
C GLU A 18 -6.65 -2.68 11.60
N SER A 19 -7.91 -2.26 11.56
CA SER A 19 -9.08 -3.15 11.62
C SER A 19 -9.79 -3.30 10.25
N ARG A 20 -9.52 -2.36 9.34
CA ARG A 20 -10.07 -2.32 7.98
C ARG A 20 -9.25 -3.15 7.02
N THR A 21 -9.91 -3.79 6.06
CA THR A 21 -9.24 -4.45 4.93
C THR A 21 -8.70 -3.40 3.94
N PHE A 22 -7.77 -3.77 3.07
CA PHE A 22 -7.31 -2.86 2.00
C PHE A 22 -8.43 -2.41 1.06
N ALA A 23 -9.48 -3.19 0.87
CA ALA A 23 -10.62 -2.78 0.05
C ALA A 23 -11.60 -1.83 0.76
N GLU A 24 -11.40 -1.58 2.05
CA GLU A 24 -12.16 -0.59 2.86
C GLU A 24 -11.37 0.72 3.05
N MET A 25 -10.23 0.86 2.36
CA MET A 25 -9.33 2.01 2.43
C MET A 25 -9.32 2.75 1.10
N SER A 26 -9.22 4.08 1.13
CA SER A 26 -8.90 4.84 -0.08
C SER A 26 -7.50 4.48 -0.61
N LEU A 27 -7.21 4.82 -1.87
CA LEU A 27 -5.88 4.58 -2.43
C LEU A 27 -4.77 5.26 -1.60
N GLU A 28 -5.02 6.48 -1.12
CA GLU A 28 -4.08 7.25 -0.28
C GLU A 28 -3.86 6.58 1.07
N GLU A 29 -4.93 6.09 1.70
CA GLU A 29 -4.83 5.34 2.95
C GLU A 29 -4.06 4.04 2.77
N LYS A 30 -4.38 3.27 1.73
CA LYS A 30 -3.69 2.03 1.37
C LYS A 30 -2.20 2.27 1.10
N ASN A 31 -1.84 3.38 0.46
CA ASN A 31 -0.44 3.71 0.17
C ASN A 31 0.42 3.94 1.42
N ARG A 32 -0.18 4.26 2.58
CA ARG A 32 0.56 4.34 3.85
C ARG A 32 1.08 2.98 4.33
N TYR A 33 0.40 1.89 3.96
CA TYR A 33 0.70 0.54 4.43
C TYR A 33 1.22 -0.39 3.31
N SER A 34 0.94 -0.07 2.05
CA SER A 34 1.19 -0.95 0.91
C SER A 34 2.67 -1.33 0.75
N HIS A 35 2.93 -2.63 0.57
CA HIS A 35 4.26 -3.14 0.19
C HIS A 35 4.79 -2.48 -1.08
N ARG A 36 3.91 -2.16 -2.04
CA ARG A 36 4.27 -1.51 -3.29
C ARG A 36 4.79 -0.10 -3.05
N ALA A 37 4.07 0.70 -2.27
CA ALA A 37 4.48 2.06 -1.94
C ALA A 37 5.84 2.09 -1.23
N ARG A 38 6.07 1.16 -0.29
CA ARG A 38 7.36 1.00 0.39
C ARG A 38 8.50 0.62 -0.57
N ALA A 39 8.26 -0.29 -1.50
CA ALA A 39 9.26 -0.69 -2.49
C ALA A 39 9.60 0.46 -3.45
N VAL A 40 8.59 1.17 -3.95
CA VAL A 40 8.78 2.34 -4.83
C VAL A 40 9.52 3.44 -4.10
N LYS A 41 9.18 3.74 -2.83
CA LYS A 41 9.92 4.72 -2.04
C LYS A 41 11.41 4.36 -1.95
N LYS A 42 11.74 3.11 -1.63
CA LYS A 42 13.14 2.65 -1.58
C LYS A 42 13.85 2.77 -2.92
N MET A 43 13.16 2.45 -4.02
CA MET A 43 13.69 2.63 -5.36
C MET A 43 13.97 4.11 -5.67
N LEU A 44 13.05 5.02 -5.31
CA LEU A 44 13.24 6.45 -5.47
C LEU A 44 14.40 6.97 -4.62
N ASP A 45 14.48 6.57 -3.35
CA ASP A 45 15.57 6.93 -2.45
C ASP A 45 16.92 6.51 -3.08
N PHE A 46 17.03 5.28 -3.60
CA PHE A 46 18.21 4.80 -4.32
C PHE A 46 18.53 5.65 -5.56
N LEU A 47 17.57 5.88 -6.46
CA LEU A 47 17.82 6.63 -7.70
C LEU A 47 18.22 8.09 -7.45
N LEU A 48 17.69 8.71 -6.39
CA LEU A 48 18.00 10.10 -6.03
C LEU A 48 19.35 10.24 -5.32
N GLU A 49 19.77 9.23 -4.56
CA GLU A 49 21.11 9.17 -3.96
C GLU A 49 22.19 9.05 -5.03
N PHE A 50 21.97 8.23 -6.06
CA PHE A 50 22.91 8.03 -7.16
C PHE A 50 22.72 9.05 -8.29
N LYS A 51 22.61 10.35 -7.95
CA LYS A 51 22.46 11.47 -8.92
C LYS A 51 23.14 11.15 -10.26
N PHE A 52 22.35 10.84 -11.28
CA PHE A 52 22.79 10.89 -12.67
C PHE A 52 23.02 12.36 -13.07
#